data_AF-A0AAX3PJT3-F1
#
_entry.id   AF-A0AAX3PJT3-F1
#
_cell.length_a   1.000
_cell.length_b   1.000
_cell.length_c   1.000
_cell.angle_alpha   90.00
_cell.angle_beta   90.00
_cell.angle_gamma   90.00
#
_symmetry.space_group_name_H-M   'P 1'
#
loop_
_entity.id
_entity.type
_entity.pdbx_description
1 polymer ?
#
loop_
_entity_poly.entity_id
_entity_poly.type
_entity_poly.pdbx_seq_one_letter_code
_entity_poly.pdbx_strand_id
1 'polypeptide(L)'
;MLMTKLAVAPVVIRHRRYLPKSHKFEAQLNYLWFDPDQILSITQQSYLWSSSRWNLLKLDPNDFLIEEHGSIRQKIQKIILKQANSLVALDTQIRVLALPRTLGFRFNSVVFYFIFDANEKPLFILSEITNTPWDERKVYVHDCRNNVVQHSQFSSYQFKFKKSFHVSPFMPMDMNYLWNFNFSTQQNVIHMQLFQQDVLQFDATMRFILVPITVSSQQHRYAIYSVFEPFKMMAGIYLNAFRLWKKKVPFYRHPKKDKGKTMP
;
A
#
# COMPACT_ATOMS: atom_id res chain seq x y z
N MET A 1 -16.63 -8.71 6.15
CA MET A 1 -16.33 -8.29 4.76
C MET A 1 -14.85 -8.40 4.43
N LEU A 2 -13.93 -7.96 5.30
CA LEU A 2 -12.48 -8.09 5.07
C LEU A 2 -12.02 -9.55 4.91
N MET A 3 -12.74 -10.53 5.45
CA MET A 3 -12.37 -11.95 5.30
C MET A 3 -12.61 -12.54 3.91
N THR A 4 -13.18 -11.80 2.94
CA THR A 4 -13.26 -12.29 1.56
C THR A 4 -11.85 -12.65 1.03
N LYS A 5 -11.72 -13.83 0.42
CA LYS A 5 -10.45 -14.39 -0.07
C LYS A 5 -9.94 -13.71 -1.34
N LEU A 6 -10.85 -13.21 -2.18
CA LEU A 6 -10.53 -12.53 -3.43
C LEU A 6 -11.61 -11.48 -3.73
N ALA A 7 -11.20 -10.24 -3.97
CA ALA A 7 -12.11 -9.16 -4.32
C ALA A 7 -11.42 -8.13 -5.21
N VAL A 8 -12.21 -7.45 -6.04
CA VAL A 8 -11.80 -6.19 -6.64
C VAL A 8 -11.97 -5.10 -5.59
N ALA A 9 -10.99 -4.22 -5.47
CA ALA A 9 -11.06 -3.04 -4.63
C ALA A 9 -11.02 -1.78 -5.51
N PRO A 10 -12.18 -1.24 -5.93
CA PRO A 10 -12.24 0.08 -6.52
C PRO A 10 -11.80 1.10 -5.49
N VAL A 11 -10.70 1.79 -5.78
CA VAL A 11 -10.02 2.69 -4.86
C VAL A 11 -10.06 4.11 -5.41
N VAL A 12 -10.40 5.05 -4.54
CA VAL A 12 -10.24 6.49 -4.75
C VAL A 12 -9.12 6.99 -3.85
N ILE A 13 -8.01 7.45 -4.46
CA ILE A 13 -6.84 7.99 -3.76
C ILE A 13 -6.79 9.50 -3.95
N ARG A 14 -7.01 10.24 -2.87
CA ARG A 14 -6.87 11.70 -2.83
C ARG A 14 -5.55 12.07 -2.18
N HIS A 15 -4.80 12.96 -2.81
CA HIS A 15 -3.62 13.59 -2.25
C HIS A 15 -3.85 15.08 -2.08
N ARG A 16 -3.50 15.63 -0.92
CA ARG A 16 -3.51 17.07 -0.66
C ARG A 16 -2.20 17.47 -0.03
N ARG A 17 -1.52 18.39 -0.69
CA ARG A 17 -0.40 19.14 -0.16
C ARG A 17 -0.88 20.54 0.18
N TYR A 18 -0.57 20.99 1.38
CA TYR A 18 -0.89 22.34 1.85
C TYR A 18 0.30 23.28 1.65
N LEU A 19 1.51 22.79 1.97
CA LEU A 19 2.74 23.59 1.97
C LEU A 19 3.87 22.96 1.12
N PRO A 20 4.80 23.78 0.60
CA PRO A 20 4.79 25.26 0.60
C PRO A 20 3.78 25.85 -0.40
N LYS A 21 3.29 25.05 -1.34
CA LYS A 21 2.25 25.44 -2.31
C LYS A 21 1.15 24.39 -2.33
N SER A 22 -0.10 24.87 -2.36
CA SER A 22 -1.25 23.97 -2.45
C SER A 22 -1.26 23.17 -3.75
N HIS A 23 -1.43 21.87 -3.62
CA HIS A 23 -1.64 20.97 -4.73
C HIS A 23 -2.52 19.80 -4.27
N LYS A 24 -3.60 19.56 -4.99
CA LYS A 24 -4.50 18.44 -4.73
C LYS A 24 -4.78 17.71 -6.03
N PHE A 25 -4.89 16.39 -5.93
CA PHE A 25 -5.38 15.55 -7.02
C PHE A 25 -6.07 14.33 -6.45
N GLU A 26 -6.89 13.71 -7.29
CA GLU A 26 -7.54 12.46 -7.01
C GLU A 26 -7.25 11.49 -8.16
N ALA A 27 -7.01 10.23 -7.83
CA ALA A 27 -6.83 9.15 -8.77
C ALA A 27 -7.75 8.00 -8.40
N GLN A 28 -8.34 7.36 -9.41
CA GLN A 28 -9.16 6.17 -9.23
C GLN A 28 -8.40 4.98 -9.82
N LEU A 29 -8.32 3.88 -9.10
CA LEU A 29 -7.61 2.66 -9.51
C LEU A 29 -8.37 1.43 -9.03
N ASN A 30 -8.25 0.30 -9.71
CA ASN A 30 -8.81 -0.98 -9.28
C ASN A 30 -7.72 -1.88 -8.68
N TYR A 31 -7.57 -1.83 -7.36
CA TYR A 31 -6.69 -2.73 -6.63
C TYR A 31 -7.27 -4.14 -6.56
N LEU A 32 -6.39 -5.11 -6.31
CA LEU A 32 -6.76 -6.48 -6.00
C LEU A 32 -6.62 -6.71 -4.50
N TRP A 33 -7.67 -7.26 -3.90
CA TRP A 33 -7.67 -7.80 -2.54
C TRP A 33 -7.60 -9.32 -2.62
N PHE A 34 -6.58 -9.95 -2.04
CA PHE A 34 -6.39 -11.39 -2.14
C PHE A 34 -5.75 -12.02 -0.90
N ASP A 35 -6.04 -13.30 -0.69
CA ASP A 35 -5.36 -14.16 0.26
C ASP A 35 -4.04 -14.68 -0.34
N PRO A 36 -2.87 -14.35 0.25
CA PRO A 36 -1.58 -14.71 -0.32
C PRO A 36 -1.29 -16.22 -0.28
N ASP A 37 -1.94 -16.98 0.62
CA ASP A 37 -1.73 -18.43 0.71
C ASP A 37 -2.53 -19.18 -0.37
N GLN A 38 -3.45 -18.50 -1.05
CA GLN A 38 -4.31 -19.06 -2.08
C GLN A 38 -3.96 -18.57 -3.49
N ILE A 39 -2.78 -17.97 -3.70
CA ILE A 39 -2.36 -17.45 -5.01
C ILE A 39 -2.44 -18.53 -6.11
N LEU A 40 -2.02 -19.77 -5.81
CA LEU A 40 -2.07 -20.87 -6.78
C LEU A 40 -3.50 -21.23 -7.16
N SER A 41 -4.39 -21.41 -6.19
CA SER A 41 -5.79 -21.75 -6.47
C SER A 41 -6.51 -20.60 -7.16
N ILE A 42 -6.27 -19.35 -6.76
CA ILE A 42 -6.85 -18.15 -7.38
C ILE A 42 -6.46 -18.05 -8.86
N THR A 43 -5.19 -18.26 -9.18
CA THR A 43 -4.67 -18.08 -10.55
C THR A 43 -5.03 -19.23 -11.48
N GLN A 44 -5.34 -20.43 -10.95
CA GLN A 44 -5.82 -21.57 -11.75
C GLN A 44 -7.26 -21.39 -12.27
N GLN A 45 -8.06 -20.52 -11.63
CA GLN A 45 -9.45 -20.29 -12.02
C GLN A 45 -9.61 -19.44 -13.30
N SER A 46 -8.54 -18.82 -13.81
CA SER A 46 -8.59 -17.95 -14.99
C SER A 46 -7.38 -18.17 -15.88
N TYR A 47 -7.60 -18.34 -17.20
CA TYR A 47 -6.50 -18.49 -18.15
C TYR A 47 -5.75 -17.19 -18.43
N LEU A 48 -6.31 -16.03 -18.03
CA LEU A 48 -5.67 -14.71 -18.13
C LEU A 48 -4.79 -14.36 -16.92
N TRP A 49 -4.78 -15.23 -15.90
CA TRP A 49 -4.02 -15.05 -14.67
C TRP A 49 -2.86 -16.06 -14.59
N SER A 50 -1.80 -15.69 -13.89
CA SER A 50 -0.75 -16.65 -13.53
C SER A 50 -0.02 -16.23 -12.27
N SER A 51 0.53 -17.19 -11.53
CA SER A 51 1.43 -16.94 -10.42
C SER A 51 2.91 -16.91 -10.80
N SER A 52 3.30 -17.51 -11.93
CA SER A 52 4.72 -17.78 -12.27
C SER A 52 5.09 -17.44 -13.71
N ARG A 53 4.30 -17.88 -14.70
CA ARG A 53 4.52 -17.59 -16.12
C ARG A 53 4.01 -16.21 -16.51
N TRP A 54 4.47 -15.71 -17.66
CA TRP A 54 3.92 -14.50 -18.24
C TRP A 54 2.43 -14.69 -18.56
N ASN A 55 1.61 -13.70 -18.23
CA ASN A 55 0.19 -13.64 -18.56
C ASN A 55 -0.29 -12.18 -18.56
N LEU A 56 -1.53 -11.94 -18.99
CA LEU A 56 -2.15 -10.61 -18.96
C LEU A 56 -2.08 -10.00 -17.56
N LEU A 57 -2.40 -10.80 -16.56
CA LEU A 57 -2.22 -10.50 -15.14
C LEU A 57 -1.36 -11.58 -14.49
N LYS A 58 -0.28 -11.16 -13.85
CA LYS A 58 0.60 -12.03 -13.07
C LYS A 58 0.58 -11.62 -11.60
N LEU A 59 0.22 -12.56 -10.72
CA LEU A 59 0.25 -12.41 -9.27
C LEU A 59 1.47 -13.16 -8.72
N ASP A 60 2.65 -12.55 -8.87
CA ASP A 60 3.93 -13.15 -8.47
C ASP A 60 4.18 -12.94 -6.97
N PRO A 61 4.31 -14.00 -6.15
CA PRO A 61 4.62 -13.85 -4.73
C PRO A 61 5.95 -13.11 -4.46
N ASN A 62 6.88 -13.12 -5.42
CA ASN A 62 8.17 -12.45 -5.30
C ASN A 62 8.08 -10.93 -5.49
N ASP A 63 6.94 -10.41 -5.97
CA ASP A 63 6.73 -8.97 -6.12
C ASP A 63 6.54 -8.26 -4.77
N PHE A 64 6.30 -9.01 -3.70
CA PHE A 64 5.88 -8.54 -2.38
C PHE A 64 6.96 -8.78 -1.33
N LEU A 65 7.19 -7.78 -0.45
CA LEU A 65 8.12 -7.86 0.68
C LEU A 65 9.52 -8.38 0.27
N ILE A 66 10.13 -7.73 -0.73
CA ILE A 66 11.33 -8.23 -1.42
C ILE A 66 12.58 -8.36 -0.53
N GLU A 67 12.62 -7.67 0.61
CA GLU A 67 13.74 -7.75 1.56
C GLU A 67 13.76 -9.06 2.36
N GLU A 68 12.69 -9.85 2.28
CA GLU A 68 12.59 -11.15 2.96
C GLU A 68 12.36 -12.29 1.97
N HIS A 69 12.83 -13.48 2.36
CA HIS A 69 12.68 -14.71 1.57
C HIS A 69 11.59 -15.62 2.12
N GLY A 70 10.98 -16.41 1.22
CA GLY A 70 9.93 -17.38 1.53
C GLY A 70 8.57 -16.98 0.97
N SER A 71 7.50 -17.66 1.43
CA SER A 71 6.12 -17.27 1.13
C SER A 71 5.80 -15.90 1.72
N ILE A 72 4.80 -15.19 1.19
CA ILE A 72 4.38 -13.88 1.72
C ILE A 72 4.08 -13.97 3.24
N ARG A 73 3.42 -15.04 3.68
CA ARG A 73 3.19 -15.32 5.11
C ARG A 73 4.49 -15.37 5.91
N GLN A 74 5.47 -16.16 5.46
CA GLN A 74 6.77 -16.27 6.13
C GLN A 74 7.51 -14.92 6.17
N LYS A 75 7.45 -14.15 5.09
CA LYS A 75 8.01 -12.79 5.02
C LYS A 75 7.36 -11.87 6.05
N ILE A 76 6.03 -11.87 6.14
CA ILE A 76 5.26 -11.10 7.13
C ILE A 76 5.66 -11.50 8.55
N GLN A 77 5.73 -12.80 8.86
CA GLN A 77 6.12 -13.31 10.17
C GLN A 77 7.52 -12.82 10.57
N LYS A 78 8.50 -12.88 9.66
CA LYS A 78 9.86 -12.38 9.89
C LYS A 78 9.88 -10.87 10.16
N ILE A 79 9.13 -10.09 9.39
CA ILE A 79 9.07 -8.63 9.54
C ILE A 79 8.44 -8.25 10.89
N ILE A 80 7.33 -8.90 11.26
CA ILE A 80 6.65 -8.63 12.54
C ILE A 80 7.55 -9.03 13.71
N LEU A 81 8.24 -10.17 13.63
CA LEU A 81 9.21 -10.57 14.65
C LEU A 81 10.33 -9.52 14.78
N LYS A 82 10.91 -9.06 13.67
CA LYS A 82 12.01 -8.08 13.67
C LYS A 82 11.61 -6.70 14.17
N GLN A 83 10.42 -6.20 13.82
CA GLN A 83 10.02 -4.81 14.11
C GLN A 83 9.13 -4.66 15.35
N ALA A 84 8.34 -5.68 15.70
CA ALA A 84 7.38 -5.64 16.81
C ALA A 84 7.67 -6.69 17.90
N ASN A 85 8.74 -7.49 17.75
CA ASN A 85 9.15 -8.54 18.69
C ASN A 85 7.98 -9.48 19.08
N SER A 86 7.14 -9.81 18.11
CA SER A 86 5.94 -10.62 18.31
C SER A 86 5.91 -11.81 17.35
N LEU A 87 5.52 -12.96 17.86
CA LEU A 87 5.21 -14.14 17.05
C LEU A 87 3.78 -14.03 16.53
N VAL A 88 3.59 -14.43 15.27
CA VAL A 88 2.28 -14.47 14.61
C VAL A 88 1.88 -15.93 14.45
N ALA A 89 0.76 -16.30 15.07
CA ALA A 89 0.26 -17.67 15.06
C ALA A 89 -0.09 -18.15 13.64
N LEU A 90 -0.06 -19.47 13.43
CA LEU A 90 -0.24 -20.08 12.11
C LEU A 90 -1.69 -19.99 11.60
N ASP A 91 -2.66 -19.92 12.50
CA ASP A 91 -4.09 -19.79 12.24
C ASP A 91 -4.51 -18.36 11.84
N THR A 92 -3.58 -17.41 11.86
CA THR A 92 -3.86 -16.04 11.42
C THR A 92 -4.22 -15.97 9.93
N GLN A 93 -5.16 -15.09 9.61
CA GLN A 93 -5.57 -14.84 8.24
C GLN A 93 -4.86 -13.62 7.68
N ILE A 94 -4.45 -13.68 6.41
CA ILE A 94 -3.72 -12.60 5.75
C ILE A 94 -4.50 -12.15 4.52
N ARG A 95 -4.60 -10.84 4.32
CA ARG A 95 -5.12 -10.23 3.10
C ARG A 95 -4.17 -9.17 2.58
N VAL A 96 -3.94 -9.19 1.27
CA VAL A 96 -3.07 -8.23 0.59
C VAL A 96 -3.92 -7.33 -0.31
N LEU A 97 -3.70 -6.03 -0.23
CA LEU A 97 -4.28 -5.02 -1.12
C LEU A 97 -3.16 -4.43 -1.98
N ALA A 98 -3.12 -4.80 -3.26
CA ALA A 98 -2.07 -4.38 -4.19
C ALA A 98 -2.57 -4.30 -5.64
N LEU A 99 -1.78 -3.67 -6.51
CA LEU A 99 -1.87 -3.87 -7.94
C LEU A 99 -1.03 -5.09 -8.36
N PRO A 100 -1.60 -6.09 -9.04
CA PRO A 100 -0.82 -7.16 -9.62
C PRO A 100 0.03 -6.65 -10.79
N ARG A 101 0.99 -7.46 -11.24
CA ARG A 101 1.75 -7.18 -12.46
C ARG A 101 0.83 -7.39 -13.66
N THR A 102 0.84 -6.45 -14.61
CA THR A 102 0.05 -6.55 -15.84
C THR A 102 0.94 -6.38 -17.06
N LEU A 103 0.78 -7.25 -18.06
CA LEU A 103 1.64 -7.25 -19.27
C LEU A 103 3.15 -7.26 -18.94
N GLY A 104 3.55 -7.92 -17.85
CA GLY A 104 4.93 -7.93 -17.39
C GLY A 104 5.40 -6.67 -16.63
N PHE A 105 4.58 -5.62 -16.58
CA PHE A 105 4.89 -4.37 -15.88
C PHE A 105 4.28 -4.35 -14.46
N ARG A 106 5.08 -3.89 -13.49
CA ARG A 106 4.68 -3.80 -12.08
C ARG A 106 4.96 -2.40 -11.56
N PHE A 107 3.96 -1.80 -10.93
CA PHE A 107 4.13 -0.53 -10.24
C PHE A 107 3.14 -0.44 -9.08
N ASN A 108 3.66 -0.35 -7.85
CA ASN A 108 2.89 -0.15 -6.63
C ASN A 108 3.54 0.94 -5.79
N SER A 109 2.87 2.08 -5.59
CA SER A 109 3.33 3.12 -4.67
C SER A 109 3.19 2.68 -3.20
N VAL A 110 2.12 1.92 -2.91
CA VAL A 110 1.88 1.31 -1.61
C VAL A 110 1.16 -0.03 -1.77
N VAL A 111 1.58 -1.02 -0.99
CA VAL A 111 0.90 -2.29 -0.77
C VAL A 111 0.55 -2.40 0.71
N PHE A 112 -0.66 -2.85 1.01
CA PHE A 112 -1.10 -3.11 2.38
C PHE A 112 -1.27 -4.59 2.64
N TYR A 113 -0.83 -5.04 3.81
CA TYR A 113 -1.06 -6.39 4.31
C TYR A 113 -1.83 -6.31 5.62
N PHE A 114 -2.96 -6.98 5.68
CA PHE A 114 -3.83 -7.03 6.85
C PHE A 114 -3.74 -8.42 7.46
N ILE A 115 -3.35 -8.50 8.73
CA ILE A 115 -3.19 -9.74 9.49
C ILE A 115 -4.26 -9.77 10.55
N PHE A 116 -5.09 -10.81 10.53
CA PHE A 116 -6.21 -10.99 11.44
C PHE A 116 -6.02 -12.23 12.32
N ASP A 117 -6.56 -12.20 13.53
CA ASP A 117 -6.69 -13.39 14.37
C ASP A 117 -7.81 -14.33 13.88
N ALA A 118 -7.99 -15.45 14.58
CA ALA A 118 -9.06 -16.40 14.31
C ALA A 118 -10.48 -15.82 14.47
N ASN A 119 -10.62 -14.70 15.20
CA ASN A 119 -11.88 -13.99 15.43
C ASN A 119 -12.08 -12.81 14.46
N GLU A 120 -11.33 -12.77 13.35
CA GLU A 120 -11.37 -11.72 12.33
C GLU A 120 -10.95 -10.32 12.82
N LYS A 121 -10.30 -10.21 13.98
CA LYS A 121 -9.81 -8.94 14.51
C LYS A 121 -8.43 -8.62 13.96
N PRO A 122 -8.18 -7.40 13.46
CA PRO A 122 -6.84 -6.96 13.05
C PRO A 122 -5.83 -7.08 14.19
N LEU A 123 -4.77 -7.86 13.97
CA LEU A 123 -3.60 -7.95 14.84
C LEU A 123 -2.51 -6.98 14.39
N PHE A 124 -2.22 -6.98 13.08
CA PHE A 124 -1.20 -6.13 12.48
C PHE A 124 -1.65 -5.64 11.11
N ILE A 125 -1.22 -4.44 10.76
CA ILE A 125 -1.29 -3.92 9.39
C ILE A 125 0.12 -3.56 8.97
N LEU A 126 0.56 -4.01 7.80
CA LEU A 126 1.83 -3.60 7.20
C LEU A 126 1.57 -2.68 6.02
N SER A 127 2.34 -1.60 5.93
CA SER A 127 2.38 -0.72 4.77
C SER A 127 3.75 -0.82 4.10
N GLU A 128 3.83 -1.51 2.95
CA GLU A 128 5.03 -1.49 2.09
C GLU A 128 4.92 -0.32 1.12
N ILE A 129 5.78 0.67 1.29
CA ILE A 129 5.80 1.90 0.49
C ILE A 129 7.03 1.86 -0.41
N THR A 130 6.81 2.07 -1.71
CA THR A 130 7.89 2.19 -2.70
C THR A 130 8.12 3.66 -2.99
N ASN A 131 9.35 4.14 -2.88
CA ASN A 131 9.67 5.51 -3.28
C ASN A 131 9.81 5.61 -4.80
N THR A 132 9.33 6.71 -5.38
CA THR A 132 9.49 7.01 -6.80
C THR A 132 10.32 8.29 -6.91
N PRO A 133 11.42 8.32 -7.70
CA PRO A 133 11.82 7.34 -8.73
C PRO A 133 12.87 6.29 -8.29
N TRP A 134 13.26 6.21 -7.02
CA TRP A 134 14.42 5.41 -6.60
C TRP A 134 14.15 3.91 -6.40
N ASP A 135 12.89 3.47 -6.44
CA ASP A 135 12.43 2.07 -6.28
C ASP A 135 12.94 1.38 -5.00
N GLU A 136 13.36 2.18 -4.00
CA GLU A 136 13.58 1.67 -2.66
C GLU A 136 12.23 1.39 -2.01
N ARG A 137 12.18 0.38 -1.14
CA ARG A 137 10.97 0.01 -0.42
C ARG A 137 11.18 0.11 1.07
N LYS A 138 10.13 0.47 1.79
CA LYS A 138 10.11 0.42 3.24
C LYS A 138 8.81 -0.16 3.73
N VAL A 139 8.91 -1.09 4.68
CA VAL A 139 7.75 -1.68 5.35
C VAL A 139 7.61 -1.06 6.74
N TYR A 140 6.43 -0.51 7.01
CA TYR A 140 5.99 -0.07 8.34
C TYR A 140 5.05 -1.10 8.94
N VAL A 141 5.29 -1.52 10.19
CA VAL A 141 4.41 -2.41 10.95
C VAL A 141 3.55 -1.59 11.92
N HIS A 142 2.24 -1.78 11.86
CA HIS A 142 1.26 -1.15 12.74
C HIS A 142 0.60 -2.20 13.63
N ASP A 143 0.86 -2.14 14.94
CA ASP A 143 0.34 -3.11 15.92
C ASP A 143 -1.07 -2.73 16.41
N CYS A 144 -2.07 -3.46 15.94
CA CYS A 144 -3.48 -3.16 16.15
C CYS A 144 -4.00 -3.64 17.52
N ARG A 145 -3.25 -4.49 18.24
CA ARG A 145 -3.74 -5.18 19.45
C ARG A 145 -4.17 -4.24 20.57
N ASN A 146 -3.48 -3.10 20.70
CA ASN A 146 -3.72 -2.12 21.77
C ASN A 146 -4.15 -0.74 21.26
N ASN A 147 -4.40 -0.58 19.96
CA ASN A 147 -4.64 0.72 19.31
C ASN A 147 -6.05 0.85 18.72
N VAL A 148 -7.03 0.15 19.29
CA VAL A 148 -8.43 0.23 18.86
C VAL A 148 -9.06 1.48 19.44
N VAL A 149 -9.53 2.37 18.57
CA VAL A 149 -10.43 3.46 18.94
C VAL A 149 -11.79 3.15 18.34
N GLN A 150 -12.78 2.84 19.18
CA GLN A 150 -14.15 2.63 18.71
C GLN A 150 -14.84 3.98 18.51
N HIS A 151 -15.18 4.28 17.26
CA HIS A 151 -16.06 5.41 16.92
C HIS A 151 -17.28 4.86 16.19
N SER A 152 -18.42 4.82 16.89
CA SER A 152 -19.82 4.54 16.51
C SER A 152 -20.14 3.57 15.35
N GLN A 153 -19.45 3.63 14.21
CA GLN A 153 -19.66 2.80 13.01
C GLN A 153 -18.38 2.22 12.39
N PHE A 154 -17.19 2.57 12.88
CA PHE A 154 -15.90 2.10 12.37
C PHE A 154 -15.03 1.47 13.46
N SER A 155 -14.35 0.38 13.11
CA SER A 155 -13.17 -0.05 13.84
C SER A 155 -11.99 0.81 13.37
N SER A 156 -11.59 1.78 14.19
CA SER A 156 -10.50 2.72 13.88
C SER A 156 -9.20 2.30 14.56
N TYR A 157 -8.10 2.35 13.82
CA TYR A 157 -6.76 2.09 14.31
C TYR A 157 -5.86 3.27 13.97
N GLN A 158 -5.35 3.94 15.01
CA GLN A 158 -4.53 5.14 14.86
C GLN A 158 -3.08 4.88 15.26
N PHE A 159 -2.14 5.35 14.44
CA PHE A 159 -0.70 5.17 14.64
C PHE A 159 0.05 6.47 14.41
N LYS A 160 0.86 6.88 15.40
CA LYS A 160 1.75 8.06 15.32
C LYS A 160 3.20 7.59 15.39
N PHE A 161 4.02 7.95 14.40
CA PHE A 161 5.44 7.58 14.37
C PHE A 161 6.26 8.54 13.49
N LYS A 162 7.58 8.61 13.72
CA LYS A 162 8.48 9.45 12.92
C LYS A 162 8.65 8.89 11.51
N LYS A 163 8.67 9.78 10.50
CA LYS A 163 8.96 9.42 9.12
C LYS A 163 10.43 9.03 8.98
N SER A 164 10.67 7.78 8.64
CA SER A 164 12.02 7.23 8.47
C SER A 164 12.40 6.97 7.00
N PHE A 165 11.54 7.31 6.04
CA PHE A 165 11.72 6.94 4.63
C PHE A 165 11.38 8.09 3.67
N HIS A 166 12.26 8.33 2.70
CA HIS A 166 12.13 9.41 1.72
C HIS A 166 11.21 8.99 0.56
N VAL A 167 9.90 9.01 0.81
CA VAL A 167 8.88 8.56 -0.15
C VAL A 167 8.76 9.48 -1.38
N SER A 168 9.06 10.77 -1.23
CA SER A 168 8.90 11.77 -2.31
C SER A 168 10.02 12.80 -2.29
N PRO A 169 10.60 13.16 -3.46
CA PRO A 169 11.56 14.24 -3.58
C PRO A 169 11.00 15.61 -3.18
N PHE A 170 9.69 15.77 -3.03
CA PHE A 170 9.08 17.06 -2.68
C PHE A 170 8.71 17.13 -1.20
N MET A 171 9.25 16.27 -0.33
CA MET A 171 8.95 16.27 1.10
C MET A 171 10.20 16.06 1.95
N PRO A 172 10.49 16.93 2.93
CA PRO A 172 11.60 16.70 3.86
C PRO A 172 11.43 15.39 4.67
N MET A 173 12.55 14.95 5.25
CA MET A 173 12.64 13.74 6.08
C MET A 173 12.12 13.97 7.49
N ASP A 174 12.36 15.16 8.07
CA ASP A 174 11.96 15.49 9.44
C ASP A 174 10.45 15.78 9.52
N MET A 175 9.66 14.71 9.62
CA MET A 175 8.20 14.75 9.72
C MET A 175 7.67 13.62 10.60
N ASN A 176 6.48 13.84 11.16
CA ASN A 176 5.72 12.83 11.89
C ASN A 176 4.56 12.33 11.03
N TYR A 177 4.43 11.01 10.93
CA TYR A 177 3.26 10.35 10.35
C TYR A 177 2.15 10.21 11.38
N LEU A 178 0.92 10.42 10.91
CA LEU A 178 -0.31 9.98 11.57
C LEU A 178 -1.11 9.13 10.59
N TRP A 179 -1.23 7.84 10.85
CA TRP A 179 -2.02 6.91 10.07
C TRP A 179 -3.31 6.55 10.81
N ASN A 180 -4.43 6.57 10.10
CA ASN A 180 -5.72 6.10 10.57
C ASN A 180 -6.27 5.07 9.58
N PHE A 181 -6.52 3.86 10.07
CA PHE A 181 -7.18 2.79 9.32
C PHE A 181 -8.59 2.63 9.88
N ASN A 182 -9.60 2.88 9.06
CA ASN A 182 -11.00 2.78 9.44
C ASN A 182 -11.67 1.72 8.56
N PHE A 183 -12.24 0.70 9.20
CA PHE A 183 -12.96 -0.36 8.51
C PHE A 183 -14.41 -0.37 8.94
N SER A 184 -15.31 -0.48 7.97
CA SER A 184 -16.75 -0.66 8.18
C SER A 184 -17.33 -1.59 7.14
N THR A 185 -18.62 -1.91 7.28
CA THR A 185 -19.37 -2.70 6.29
C THR A 185 -19.65 -1.93 4.99
N GLN A 186 -19.64 -0.60 5.03
CA GLN A 186 -19.99 0.25 3.88
C GLN A 186 -18.76 0.71 3.10
N GLN A 187 -17.70 1.11 3.80
CA GLN A 187 -16.49 1.65 3.19
C GLN A 187 -15.28 1.47 4.11
N ASN A 188 -14.13 1.23 3.51
CA ASN A 188 -12.83 1.23 4.19
C ASN A 188 -12.07 2.50 3.82
N VAL A 189 -11.39 3.08 4.81
CA VAL A 189 -10.63 4.33 4.66
C VAL A 189 -9.27 4.19 5.30
N ILE A 190 -8.23 4.40 4.51
CA ILE A 190 -6.85 4.54 4.98
C ILE A 190 -6.46 6.00 4.81
N HIS A 191 -6.19 6.68 5.91
CA HIS A 191 -5.80 8.07 5.93
C HIS A 191 -4.40 8.22 6.49
N MET A 192 -3.54 8.94 5.78
CA MET A 192 -2.19 9.25 6.21
C MET A 192 -2.02 10.77 6.20
N GLN A 193 -1.46 11.29 7.27
CA GLN A 193 -1.10 12.69 7.43
C GLN A 193 0.38 12.82 7.76
N LEU A 194 0.97 13.91 7.29
CA LEU A 194 2.35 14.28 7.52
C LEU A 194 2.41 15.66 8.16
N PHE A 195 2.99 15.71 9.35
CA PHE A 195 3.18 16.92 10.14
C PHE A 195 4.67 17.27 10.20
N GLN A 196 4.97 18.56 10.12
CA GLN A 196 6.29 19.11 10.42
C GLN A 196 6.10 20.19 11.47
N GLN A 197 6.74 20.05 12.63
CA GLN A 197 6.56 20.97 13.78
C GLN A 197 5.06 21.21 14.09
N ASP A 198 4.29 20.12 14.16
CA ASP A 198 2.84 20.11 14.39
C ASP A 198 1.96 20.81 13.34
N VAL A 199 2.53 21.31 12.25
CA VAL A 199 1.81 21.87 11.11
C VAL A 199 1.56 20.78 10.06
N LEU A 200 0.29 20.59 9.67
CA LEU A 200 -0.10 19.65 8.62
C LEU A 200 0.46 20.09 7.25
N GLN A 201 1.41 19.32 6.73
CA GLN A 201 2.05 19.60 5.44
C GLN A 201 1.31 18.93 4.28
N PHE A 202 0.82 17.71 4.53
CA PHE A 202 0.29 16.84 3.49
C PHE A 202 -0.64 15.78 4.08
N ASP A 203 -1.64 15.37 3.32
CA ASP A 203 -2.41 14.17 3.57
C ASP A 203 -2.66 13.35 2.30
N ALA A 204 -2.79 12.04 2.50
CA ALA A 204 -3.28 11.09 1.52
C ALA A 204 -4.46 10.32 2.11
N THR A 205 -5.52 10.16 1.33
CA THR A 205 -6.70 9.37 1.72
C THR A 205 -6.99 8.35 0.64
N MET A 206 -6.97 7.07 1.01
CA MET A 206 -7.40 5.96 0.17
C MET A 206 -8.76 5.48 0.69
N ARG A 207 -9.79 5.54 -0.16
CA ARG A 207 -11.12 4.99 0.13
C ARG A 207 -11.40 3.85 -0.81
N PHE A 208 -11.91 2.74 -0.28
CA PHE A 208 -12.24 1.59 -1.09
C PHE A 208 -13.37 0.76 -0.49
N ILE A 209 -14.03 0.00 -1.35
CA ILE A 209 -14.95 -1.08 -0.99
C ILE A 209 -14.36 -2.39 -1.51
N LEU A 210 -14.82 -3.51 -0.97
CA LEU A 210 -14.45 -4.83 -1.47
C LEU A 210 -15.63 -5.39 -2.26
N VAL A 211 -15.41 -5.70 -3.53
CA VAL A 211 -16.37 -6.37 -4.40
C VAL A 211 -15.88 -7.80 -4.61
N PRO A 212 -16.45 -8.80 -3.91
CA PRO A 212 -15.98 -10.19 -3.98
C PRO A 212 -15.94 -10.72 -5.42
N ILE A 213 -14.86 -11.42 -5.73
CA ILE A 213 -14.75 -12.22 -6.95
C ILE A 213 -15.08 -13.66 -6.55
N THR A 214 -16.24 -14.14 -6.98
CA THR A 214 -16.76 -15.47 -6.63
C THR A 214 -16.74 -16.43 -7.81
N VAL A 215 -16.64 -15.93 -9.05
CA VAL A 215 -16.65 -16.73 -10.26
C VAL A 215 -15.53 -16.34 -11.22
N SER A 216 -15.11 -17.30 -12.05
CA SER A 216 -14.02 -17.13 -13.01
C SER A 216 -14.27 -16.00 -14.01
N SER A 217 -15.50 -15.78 -14.48
CA SER A 217 -15.82 -14.69 -15.42
C SER A 217 -15.48 -13.30 -14.86
N GLN A 218 -15.60 -13.10 -13.54
CA GLN A 218 -15.22 -11.86 -12.86
C GLN A 218 -13.69 -11.68 -12.81
N GLN A 219 -12.91 -12.77 -12.68
CA GLN A 219 -11.45 -12.70 -12.77
C GLN A 219 -10.98 -12.30 -14.17
N HIS A 220 -11.57 -12.88 -15.22
CA HIS A 220 -11.29 -12.49 -16.61
C HIS A 220 -11.61 -11.01 -16.83
N ARG A 221 -12.78 -10.57 -16.34
CA ARG A 221 -13.19 -9.17 -16.37
C ARG A 221 -12.16 -8.27 -15.68
N TYR A 222 -11.71 -8.62 -14.47
CA TYR A 222 -10.69 -7.85 -13.77
C TYR A 222 -9.37 -7.78 -14.55
N ALA A 223 -8.88 -8.89 -15.11
CA ALA A 223 -7.64 -8.88 -15.88
C ALA A 223 -7.68 -7.91 -17.06
N ILE A 224 -8.82 -7.85 -17.77
CA ILE A 224 -9.01 -7.00 -18.94
C ILE A 224 -9.15 -5.53 -18.54
N TYR A 225 -10.05 -5.21 -17.60
CA TYR A 225 -10.32 -3.82 -17.23
C TYR A 225 -9.20 -3.18 -16.41
N SER A 226 -8.45 -3.98 -15.65
CA SER A 226 -7.37 -3.49 -14.77
C SER A 226 -5.98 -3.56 -15.41
N VAL A 227 -5.86 -3.96 -16.68
CA VAL A 227 -4.57 -4.18 -17.35
C VAL A 227 -3.68 -2.92 -17.36
N PHE A 228 -4.27 -1.73 -17.41
CA PHE A 228 -3.54 -0.47 -17.44
C PHE A 228 -3.35 0.18 -16.07
N GLU A 229 -3.81 -0.43 -14.96
CA GLU A 229 -3.78 0.22 -13.65
C GLU A 229 -2.35 0.52 -13.14
N PRO A 230 -1.35 -0.38 -13.26
CA PRO A 230 0.03 -0.04 -12.89
C PRO A 230 0.59 1.12 -13.72
N PHE A 231 0.32 1.14 -15.03
CA PHE A 231 0.74 2.21 -15.94
C PHE A 231 0.08 3.54 -15.59
N LYS A 232 -1.23 3.52 -15.30
CA LYS A 232 -2.02 4.68 -14.89
C LYS A 232 -1.50 5.27 -13.58
N MET A 233 -1.15 4.43 -12.60
CA MET A 233 -0.52 4.88 -11.37
C MET A 233 0.82 5.57 -11.66
N MET A 234 1.71 4.92 -12.42
CA MET A 234 3.02 5.48 -12.76
C MET A 234 2.88 6.82 -13.49
N ALA A 235 2.10 6.86 -14.56
CA ALA A 235 1.84 8.08 -15.35
C ALA A 235 1.25 9.19 -14.48
N GLY A 236 0.32 8.86 -13.58
CA GLY A 236 -0.25 9.80 -12.61
C GLY A 236 0.78 10.39 -11.66
N ILE A 237 1.73 9.59 -11.16
CA ILE A 237 2.82 10.07 -10.30
C ILE A 237 3.73 11.02 -11.08
N TYR A 238 4.20 10.64 -12.28
CA TYR A 238 5.07 11.50 -13.08
C TYR A 238 4.38 12.80 -13.53
N LEU A 239 3.11 12.74 -13.93
CA LEU A 239 2.35 13.92 -14.31
C LEU A 239 2.19 14.90 -13.14
N ASN A 240 1.91 14.41 -11.94
CA ASN A 240 1.81 15.27 -10.76
C ASN A 240 3.18 15.78 -10.29
N ALA A 241 4.24 14.99 -10.40
CA ALA A 241 5.61 15.45 -10.18
C ALA A 241 5.98 16.59 -11.14
N PHE A 242 5.66 16.47 -12.43
CA PHE A 242 5.86 17.52 -13.42
C PHE A 242 5.04 18.78 -13.11
N ARG A 243 3.78 18.63 -12.69
CA ARG A 243 2.93 19.76 -12.25
C ARG A 243 3.52 20.47 -11.02
N LEU A 244 4.07 19.74 -10.07
CA LEU A 244 4.75 20.31 -8.89
C LEU A 244 6.04 21.04 -9.29
N TRP A 245 6.82 20.47 -10.20
CA TRP A 245 8.01 21.10 -10.76
C TRP A 245 7.68 22.42 -11.48
N LYS A 246 6.63 22.42 -12.32
CA LYS A 246 6.12 23.65 -12.96
C LYS A 246 5.67 24.69 -11.94
N LYS A 247 5.13 24.26 -10.79
CA LYS A 247 4.79 25.13 -9.65
C LYS A 247 6.01 25.60 -8.84
N LYS A 248 7.24 25.23 -9.21
CA LYS A 248 8.49 25.56 -8.48
C LYS A 248 8.47 25.09 -7.02
N VAL A 249 7.90 23.91 -6.74
CA VAL A 249 7.98 23.29 -5.41
C VAL A 249 9.41 22.78 -5.19
N PRO A 250 10.04 23.03 -4.02
CA PRO A 250 11.42 22.61 -3.76
C PRO A 250 11.62 21.11 -3.95
N PHE A 251 12.69 20.75 -4.67
CA PHE A 251 13.12 19.37 -4.87
C PHE A 251 14.22 19.04 -3.85
N TYR A 252 13.92 18.16 -2.91
CA TYR A 252 14.85 17.58 -1.95
C TYR A 252 15.53 16.36 -2.58
N ARG A 253 16.86 16.40 -2.67
CA ARG A 253 17.67 15.28 -3.18
C ARG A 253 17.67 14.13 -2.16
N HIS A 254 17.84 12.91 -2.67
CA HIS A 254 17.88 11.71 -1.84
C HIS A 254 19.03 11.78 -0.80
N PRO A 255 18.79 11.44 0.49
CA PRO A 255 19.79 11.59 1.55
C PRO A 255 21.11 10.85 1.29
N LYS A 256 21.08 9.74 0.55
CA LYS A 256 22.29 8.96 0.20
C LYS A 256 23.28 9.71 -0.72
N LYS A 257 22.91 10.87 -1.29
CA LYS A 257 23.80 11.70 -2.12
C LYS A 257 24.43 12.89 -1.39
N ASP A 258 24.25 13.04 -0.08
CA ASP A 258 24.90 14.11 0.70
C ASP A 258 26.30 13.76 1.22
N LYS A 259 26.85 12.59 0.88
CA LYS A 259 28.29 12.32 1.04
C LYS A 259 29.08 12.99 -0.09
N GLY A 260 29.23 14.30 -0.04
CA GLY A 260 29.94 15.04 -1.08
C GLY A 260 30.06 16.55 -0.89
N LYS A 261 30.16 17.04 0.36
CA LYS A 261 30.78 18.35 0.66
C LYS A 261 31.52 18.27 1.99
N THR A 262 32.64 17.56 2.00
CA THR A 262 33.79 17.92 2.82
C THR A 262 34.71 18.75 1.94
N MET A 263 34.74 20.06 2.19
CA MET A 263 35.90 20.94 2.00
C MET A 263 35.85 21.92 3.18
N PRO A 264 36.99 22.37 3.71
CA PRO A 264 38.14 22.87 2.96
C PRO A 264 39.15 21.80 2.54
#